data_AF-A0A7R7JAV7-F1
#
_entry.id   AF-A0A7R7JAV7-F1
#
_cell.length_a   1.000
_cell.length_b   1.000
_cell.length_c   1.000
_cell.angle_alpha   90.00
_cell.angle_beta   90.00
_cell.angle_gamma   90.00
#
_symmetry.space_group_name_H-M   'P 1'
#
loop_
_entity.id
_entity.type
_entity.pdbx_description
1 polymer ?
#
loop_
_entity_poly.entity_id
_entity_poly.type
_entity_poly.pdbx_seq_one_letter_code
_entity_poly.pdbx_strand_id
1 'polypeptide(L)'
;MSYSNTQDLVQAVTNSPDTIEFNDVVALIDSAFTFTPTTFTNGDVSNEANQNNGSCKLLALGQHLNLNQAQTLALFGRFYR
;
A
#
# COMPACT_ATOMS: atom_id res chain seq x y z
N MET A 1 5.01 -14.05 5.36
CA MET A 1 4.59 -13.07 4.34
C MET A 1 3.43 -13.69 3.59
N SER A 2 2.26 -13.06 3.62
CA SER A 2 1.06 -13.60 2.95
C SER A 2 1.10 -13.47 1.42
N TYR A 3 1.97 -12.62 0.88
CA TYR A 3 2.15 -12.39 -0.56
C TYR A 3 3.61 -12.60 -0.95
N SER A 4 3.84 -13.31 -2.07
CA SER A 4 5.19 -13.60 -2.57
C SER A 4 5.66 -12.61 -3.63
N ASN A 5 4.72 -11.90 -4.26
CA ASN A 5 4.97 -10.91 -5.29
C ASN A 5 3.77 -9.94 -5.40
N THR A 6 3.90 -8.89 -6.22
CA THR A 6 2.86 -7.89 -6.43
C THR A 6 1.65 -8.41 -7.19
N GLN A 7 1.81 -9.41 -8.07
CA GLN A 7 0.70 -10.02 -8.82
C GLN A 7 -0.29 -10.72 -7.87
N ASP A 8 0.23 -11.48 -6.89
CA ASP A 8 -0.58 -12.17 -5.88
C ASP A 8 -1.39 -11.15 -5.04
N LEU A 9 -0.77 -10.03 -4.68
CA LEU A 9 -1.43 -8.95 -3.97
C LEU A 9 -2.56 -8.33 -4.81
N VAL A 10 -2.32 -8.03 -6.10
CA VAL A 10 -3.35 -7.46 -6.99
C VAL A 10 -4.55 -8.40 -7.12
N GLN A 11 -4.30 -9.70 -7.24
CA GLN A 11 -5.36 -10.71 -7.26
C GLN A 11 -6.13 -10.75 -5.94
N ALA A 12 -5.44 -10.69 -4.80
CA ALA A 12 -6.08 -10.68 -3.49
C ALA A 12 -6.94 -9.42 -3.28
N VAL A 13 -6.45 -8.24 -3.67
CA VAL A 13 -7.19 -6.96 -3.59
C VAL A 13 -8.44 -7.00 -4.46
N THR A 14 -8.38 -7.70 -5.60
CA THR A 14 -9.51 -7.80 -6.54
C THR A 14 -10.57 -8.81 -6.08
N ASN A 15 -10.14 -9.97 -5.59
CA ASN A 15 -11.04 -11.07 -5.26
C ASN A 15 -11.53 -11.04 -3.81
N SER A 16 -10.66 -10.63 -2.89
CA SER A 16 -10.88 -10.68 -1.44
C SER A 16 -10.24 -9.47 -0.75
N PRO A 17 -10.64 -8.22 -1.10
CA PRO A 17 -10.11 -7.02 -0.45
C PRO A 17 -10.23 -7.16 1.07
N ASP A 18 -11.34 -7.74 1.54
CA ASP A 18 -11.64 -8.48 2.81
C ASP A 18 -10.48 -8.93 3.70
N THR A 19 -9.44 -9.41 3.06
CA THR A 19 -8.39 -10.22 3.68
C THR A 19 -7.04 -9.52 3.69
N ILE A 20 -6.95 -8.35 3.04
CA ILE A 20 -5.71 -7.58 2.98
C ILE A 20 -5.40 -7.01 4.36
N GLU A 21 -4.20 -7.31 4.84
CA GLU A 21 -3.65 -6.77 6.07
C GLU A 21 -2.52 -5.78 5.77
N PHE A 22 -2.56 -4.62 6.42
CA PHE A 22 -1.59 -3.55 6.22
C PHE A 22 -0.14 -4.02 6.39
N ASN A 23 0.13 -4.80 7.44
CA ASN A 23 1.47 -5.29 7.73
C ASN A 23 2.00 -6.24 6.65
N ASP A 24 1.13 -7.03 6.01
CA ASP A 24 1.54 -7.93 4.94
C ASP A 24 1.92 -7.16 3.67
N VAL A 25 1.18 -6.10 3.34
CA VAL A 25 1.51 -5.22 2.22
C VAL A 25 2.84 -4.51 2.47
N VAL A 26 3.05 -3.96 3.67
CA VAL A 26 4.32 -3.30 4.01
C VAL A 26 5.49 -4.29 3.97
N ALA A 27 5.32 -5.50 4.50
CA ALA A 27 6.36 -6.53 4.45
C ALA A 27 6.69 -6.95 3.01
N LEU A 28 5.70 -7.07 2.13
CA LEU A 28 5.92 -7.30 0.70
C LEU A 28 6.76 -6.17 0.10
N ILE A 29 6.38 -4.91 0.35
CA ILE A 29 7.10 -3.74 -0.16
C ILE A 29 8.55 -3.75 0.33
N ASP A 30 8.77 -3.99 1.62
CA ASP A 30 10.11 -3.99 2.22
C ASP A 30 11.01 -5.12 1.70
N SER A 31 10.41 -6.23 1.24
CA SER A 31 11.14 -7.35 0.64
C SER A 31 11.42 -7.17 -0.86
N ALA A 32 10.53 -6.47 -1.58
CA ALA A 32 10.55 -6.40 -3.05
C ALA A 32 11.04 -5.06 -3.60
N PHE A 33 11.04 -3.99 -2.80
CA PHE A 33 11.38 -2.64 -3.22
C PHE A 33 12.30 -1.94 -2.22
N THR A 34 13.15 -1.06 -2.72
CA THR A 34 13.89 -0.11 -1.88
C THR A 34 13.04 1.14 -1.70
N PHE A 35 12.52 1.34 -0.49
CA PHE A 35 11.74 2.54 -0.16
C PHE A 35 12.65 3.76 0.04
N THR A 36 12.37 4.84 -0.69
CA THR A 36 12.99 6.15 -0.48
C THR A 36 11.94 7.07 0.15
N PRO A 37 12.15 7.55 1.40
CA PRO A 37 11.25 8.48 2.05
C PRO A 37 11.03 9.72 1.19
N THR A 38 9.77 9.99 0.86
CA THR A 38 9.39 11.07 -0.05
C THR A 38 8.23 11.86 0.54
N THR A 39 8.28 13.18 0.43
CA THR A 39 7.17 14.06 0.81
C THR A 39 5.97 13.78 -0.08
N PHE A 40 4.79 13.62 0.49
CA PHE A 40 3.57 13.39 -0.29
C PHE A 40 2.38 14.17 0.28
N THR A 41 1.49 14.59 -0.61
CA THR A 41 0.21 15.22 -0.26
C THR A 41 -0.93 14.26 -0.57
N ASN A 42 -1.89 14.17 0.34
CA ASN A 42 -3.11 13.38 0.18
C ASN A 42 -4.31 14.25 0.54
N GLY A 43 -4.91 14.88 -0.48
CA GLY A 43 -5.91 15.94 -0.28
C GLY A 43 -5.30 17.12 0.47
N ASP A 44 -5.92 17.51 1.58
CA ASP A 44 -5.47 18.62 2.44
C ASP A 44 -4.33 18.23 3.40
N VAL A 45 -3.97 16.94 3.46
CA VAL A 45 -2.93 16.45 4.37
C VAL A 45 -1.59 16.40 3.64
N SER A 46 -0.63 17.21 4.09
CA SER A 46 0.78 17.14 3.65
C SER A 46 1.59 16.32 4.64
N ASN A 47 2.39 15.39 4.13
CA ASN A 47 3.30 14.56 4.91
C ASN A 47 4.73 14.83 4.48
N GLU A 48 5.60 15.12 5.45
CA GLU A 48 7.03 15.30 5.19
C GLU A 48 7.74 13.97 4.88
N ALA A 49 8.95 14.05 4.33
CA ALA A 49 9.78 12.87 4.14
C ALA A 49 10.06 12.23 5.51
N ASN A 50 9.82 10.92 5.63
CA ASN A 50 9.82 10.14 6.89
C ASN A 50 8.55 10.24 7.75
N GLN A 51 7.56 11.03 7.35
CA GLN A 51 6.26 11.08 8.02
C GLN A 51 5.27 10.14 7.33
N ASN A 52 4.57 9.31 8.11
CA ASN A 52 3.59 8.35 7.59
C ASN A 52 4.15 7.43 6.49
N ASN A 53 5.38 6.94 6.68
CA ASN A 53 6.07 6.07 5.72
C ASN A 53 5.24 4.85 5.29
N GLY A 54 4.43 4.29 6.19
CA GLY A 54 3.49 3.24 5.84
C GLY A 54 2.50 3.66 4.76
N SER A 55 1.77 4.75 4.98
CA SER A 55 0.84 5.30 4.00
C SER A 55 1.55 5.73 2.71
N CYS A 56 2.75 6.32 2.81
CA CYS A 56 3.58 6.67 1.65
C CYS A 56 3.87 5.44 0.77
N LYS A 57 4.32 4.34 1.37
CA LYS A 57 4.60 3.07 0.70
C LYS A 57 3.36 2.52 -0.01
N LEU A 58 2.21 2.50 0.67
CA LEU A 58 0.96 1.97 0.12
C LEU A 58 0.44 2.80 -1.05
N LEU A 59 0.47 4.14 -0.93
CA LEU A 59 0.03 5.04 -2.00
C LEU A 59 0.95 4.95 -3.22
N ALA A 60 2.27 4.89 -3.00
CA ALA A 60 3.24 4.69 -4.06
C ALA A 60 3.06 3.32 -4.75
N LEU A 61 2.78 2.26 -3.97
CA LEU A 61 2.49 0.94 -4.52
C LEU A 61 1.20 0.94 -5.34
N GLY A 62 0.14 1.58 -4.85
CA GLY A 62 -1.13 1.70 -5.57
C GLY A 62 -0.95 2.39 -6.92
N GLN A 63 -0.15 3.46 -6.97
CA GLN A 63 0.22 4.13 -8.24
C GLN A 63 1.06 3.22 -9.14
N HIS A 64 2.08 2.54 -8.59
CA HIS A 64 2.96 1.65 -9.36
C HIS A 64 2.20 0.48 -10.00
N LEU A 65 1.20 -0.05 -9.30
CA LEU A 65 0.38 -1.17 -9.76
C LEU A 65 -0.88 -0.72 -10.53
N ASN A 66 -1.03 0.58 -10.82
CA ASN A 66 -2.21 1.16 -11.48
C ASN A 66 -3.54 0.76 -10.82
N LEU A 67 -3.56 0.69 -9.49
CA LEU A 67 -4.77 0.39 -8.73
C LEU A 67 -5.73 1.58 -8.76
N ASN A 68 -7.02 1.30 -8.78
CA ASN A 68 -8.02 2.33 -8.59
C ASN A 68 -8.10 2.76 -7.11
N GLN A 69 -8.91 3.78 -6.81
CA GLN A 69 -9.04 4.33 -5.47
C GLN A 69 -9.51 3.28 -4.45
N ALA A 70 -10.55 2.50 -4.75
CA ALA A 70 -11.08 1.49 -3.83
C ALA A 70 -10.05 0.38 -3.55
N GLN A 71 -9.32 -0.06 -4.57
CA GLN A 71 -8.24 -1.04 -4.44
C GLN A 71 -7.07 -0.50 -3.62
N THR A 72 -6.70 0.77 -3.82
CA THR A 72 -5.65 1.43 -3.04
C THR A 72 -6.05 1.54 -1.58
N LEU A 73 -7.32 1.87 -1.30
CA LEU A 73 -7.85 1.91 0.07
C LEU A 73 -7.87 0.53 0.73
N ALA A 74 -8.14 -0.54 -0.02
CA ALA A 74 -8.08 -1.90 0.50
C ALA A 74 -6.67 -2.29 0.99
N LEU A 75 -5.60 -1.70 0.45
CA LEU A 75 -4.22 -1.93 0.93
C LEU A 75 -4.03 -1.49 2.39
N PHE A 76 -4.81 -0.52 2.87
CA PHE A 76 -4.77 -0.08 4.26
C PHE A 76 -5.37 -1.12 5.23
N GLY A 77 -6.02 -2.17 4.69
CA GLY A 77 -6.59 -3.26 5.46
C GLY A 77 -7.49 -2.77 6.59
N ARG A 78 -7.28 -3.31 7.80
CA ARG A 78 -8.02 -2.94 9.01
C ARG A 78 -7.97 -1.45 9.40
N PHE A 79 -7.05 -0.65 8.86
CA PHE A 79 -7.00 0.79 9.16
C PHE A 79 -8.05 1.59 8.36
N TYR A 80 -8.60 1.01 7.29
CA TYR A 80 -9.65 1.64 6.48
C TYR A 80 -11.03 0.99 6.67
N ARG A 81 -11.07 -0.28 7.07
CA ARG A 81 -12.31 -1.01 7.35
C ARG A 81 -13.06 -0.52 8.58
#